data_AF-A0A2E1AF01-F1
#
_entry.id   AF-A0A2E1AF01-F1
#
_cell.length_a   1.000
_cell.length_b   1.000
_cell.length_c   1.000
_cell.angle_alpha   90.00
_cell.angle_beta   90.00
_cell.angle_gamma   90.00
#
_symmetry.space_group_name_H-M   'P 1'
#
loop_
_entity.id
_entity.type
_entity.pdbx_description
1 polymer ?
#
loop_
_entity_poly.entity_id
_entity_poly.type
_entity_poly.pdbx_seq_one_letter_code
_entity_poly.pdbx_strand_id
1 'polypeptide(L)'
;MLNSEVKIDAPKDAHSYILFCSYLLENDPHQNYWNYFASSVVDSELGSRYVSQIEEGFDERYQLAIDVINYQKIAVDWNPFIEQGIEKLQQFQSRSPELVIGILSTCAQLEKVNKEVNKRLKGLVQPGYILHLIHEVRKVPEAVAWCLFIYLRFQPSAAITATQGHAQNGFDFLNNTVFNFSDDSNDFSAESKKVAEMFLRIIVQENYLDDLLFKVWEQSDNAKEWISYCIELAINQGLSTQFIIPWEVVNRWQQFYRNSLTDNVLKVLISEQNQDGKLVAYLIGETEFDPSISDLYCQINEETNYDSPEFIVWCLSGLQSLDEASWQNQLKTSGVSLRLAINLNERNIDVDLDQRFSDAYAEHANLMLTKNLKVDEDLIEHWQKLPDLLKEDYARSVLHKKIVDKALEANGTISSMYFELYGSMIKDGIIGGTTGNRYDYVLRLFTPLLNSNNVDGLNWIYELLDENPTLLATYSEKDEVYDFKTRLKSKADAEESSNTSAEIVELSEAILNIIS
;
A
#
# COMPACT_ATOMS: atom_id res chain seq x y z
N MET A 1 -8.65 -18.48 46.99
CA MET A 1 -9.68 -17.42 47.03
C MET A 1 -9.57 -16.72 48.36
N LEU A 2 -8.90 -15.56 48.40
CA LEU A 2 -8.89 -14.69 49.57
C LEU A 2 -10.26 -13.99 49.64
N ASN A 3 -10.88 -13.91 50.82
CA ASN A 3 -12.13 -13.18 51.02
C ASN A 3 -11.95 -11.72 50.55
N SER A 4 -12.83 -11.24 49.68
CA SER A 4 -12.83 -9.89 49.09
C SER A 4 -13.06 -8.75 50.09
N GLU A 5 -13.03 -9.02 51.40
CA GLU A 5 -13.31 -8.04 52.47
C GLU A 5 -12.05 -7.56 53.20
N VAL A 6 -10.92 -8.28 53.10
CA VAL A 6 -9.68 -7.85 53.77
C VAL A 6 -8.82 -7.07 52.79
N LYS A 7 -8.80 -5.74 52.94
CA LYS A 7 -7.86 -4.87 52.25
C LYS A 7 -6.57 -4.71 53.05
N ILE A 8 -5.44 -4.70 52.35
CA ILE A 8 -4.11 -4.40 52.88
C ILE A 8 -3.95 -2.88 52.92
N ASP A 9 -3.53 -2.34 54.05
CA ASP A 9 -3.28 -0.90 54.19
C ASP A 9 -2.07 -0.49 53.35
N ALA A 10 -2.28 0.45 52.44
CA ALA A 10 -1.20 1.10 51.69
C ALA A 10 -0.52 2.20 52.54
N PRO A 11 0.65 2.72 52.12
CA PRO A 11 1.34 3.80 52.82
C PRO A 11 0.44 5.02 53.07
N LYS A 12 0.65 5.69 54.20
CA LYS A 12 -0.18 6.82 54.65
C LYS A 12 0.29 8.17 54.10
N ASP A 13 1.58 8.31 53.79
CA ASP A 13 2.13 9.54 53.24
C ASP A 13 2.03 9.57 51.71
N ALA A 14 1.69 10.75 51.16
CA ALA A 14 1.45 10.92 49.73
C ALA A 14 2.63 10.49 48.85
N HIS A 15 3.87 10.75 49.25
CA HIS A 15 5.04 10.38 48.46
C HIS A 15 5.22 8.85 48.39
N SER A 16 5.25 8.16 49.53
CA SER A 16 5.39 6.70 49.56
C SER A 16 4.18 6.01 48.97
N TYR A 17 2.99 6.61 49.06
CA TYR A 17 1.80 6.11 48.38
C TYR A 17 1.94 6.16 46.86
N ILE A 18 2.42 7.27 46.31
CA ILE A 18 2.68 7.42 44.87
C ILE A 18 3.74 6.41 44.42
N LEU A 19 4.84 6.26 45.14
CA LEU A 19 5.86 5.24 44.84
C LEU A 19 5.33 3.81 44.94
N PHE A 20 4.43 3.56 45.89
CA PHE A 20 3.74 2.28 46.00
C PHE A 20 2.84 2.02 44.78
N CYS A 21 2.06 3.01 44.36
CA CYS A 21 1.21 2.92 43.17
C CYS A 21 2.04 2.70 41.90
N SER A 22 3.16 3.40 41.72
CA SER A 22 4.04 3.18 40.56
C SER A 22 4.61 1.76 40.55
N TYR A 23 5.11 1.29 41.69
CA TYR A 23 5.61 -0.08 41.83
C TYR A 23 4.51 -1.12 41.58
N LEU A 24 3.28 -0.84 42.01
CA LEU A 24 2.14 -1.72 41.78
C LEU A 24 1.78 -1.82 40.29
N LEU A 25 1.84 -0.72 39.53
CA LEU A 25 1.65 -0.75 38.07
C LEU A 25 2.73 -1.59 37.40
N GLU A 26 3.99 -1.40 37.78
CA GLU A 26 5.14 -2.15 37.21
C GLU A 26 5.05 -3.66 37.46
N ASN A 27 4.59 -4.06 38.64
CA ASN A 27 4.55 -5.47 39.06
C ASN A 27 3.20 -6.15 38.81
N ASP A 28 2.14 -5.40 38.55
CA ASP A 28 0.80 -5.90 38.24
C ASP A 28 0.11 -5.03 37.17
N PRO A 29 0.62 -5.04 35.92
CA PRO A 29 0.07 -4.22 34.83
C PRO A 29 -1.35 -4.62 34.41
N HIS A 30 -1.75 -5.86 34.72
CA HIS A 30 -3.09 -6.39 34.42
C HIS A 30 -4.11 -6.12 35.53
N GLN A 31 -3.75 -5.34 36.55
CA GLN A 31 -4.67 -4.83 37.57
C GLN A 31 -5.34 -5.93 38.41
N ASN A 32 -4.72 -7.10 38.54
CA ASN A 32 -5.30 -8.24 39.26
C ASN A 32 -5.42 -7.99 40.76
N TYR A 33 -4.50 -7.19 41.30
CA TYR A 33 -4.30 -7.00 42.72
C TYR A 33 -4.61 -5.59 43.22
N TRP A 34 -4.87 -4.63 42.32
CA TRP A 34 -5.05 -3.23 42.69
C TRP A 34 -6.19 -3.00 43.70
N ASN A 35 -7.25 -3.83 43.65
CA ASN A 35 -8.41 -3.76 44.56
C ASN A 35 -8.15 -4.27 45.98
N TYR A 36 -7.06 -5.01 46.22
CA TYR A 36 -6.74 -5.51 47.56
C TYR A 36 -6.09 -4.46 48.46
N PHE A 37 -5.74 -3.29 47.92
CA PHE A 37 -5.10 -2.23 48.70
C PHE A 37 -6.12 -1.14 49.06
N ALA A 38 -6.11 -0.71 50.33
CA ALA A 38 -6.88 0.42 50.80
C ALA A 38 -5.98 1.66 50.90
N SER A 39 -6.37 2.72 50.23
CA SER A 39 -5.75 4.02 50.41
C SER A 39 -6.09 4.58 51.79
N SER A 40 -5.09 5.11 52.48
CA SER A 40 -5.25 5.84 53.74
C SER A 40 -4.66 7.25 53.71
N VAL A 41 -4.20 7.69 52.53
CA VAL A 41 -3.71 9.05 52.29
C VAL A 41 -4.88 10.01 52.10
N VAL A 42 -4.69 11.27 52.49
CA VAL A 42 -5.69 12.32 52.28
C VAL A 42 -5.62 12.80 50.83
N ASP A 43 -6.76 12.82 50.13
CA ASP A 43 -6.84 13.19 48.70
C ASP A 43 -6.16 14.53 48.36
N SER A 44 -6.27 15.53 49.26
CA SER A 44 -5.63 16.84 49.08
C SER A 44 -4.09 16.79 49.20
N GLU A 45 -3.54 15.84 49.96
CA GLU A 45 -2.08 15.67 50.08
C GLU A 45 -1.48 15.10 48.80
N LEU A 46 -2.20 14.21 48.11
CA LEU A 46 -1.79 13.71 46.79
C LEU A 46 -1.67 14.85 45.78
N GLY A 47 -2.74 15.63 45.58
CA GLY A 47 -2.72 16.77 44.65
C GLY A 47 -1.61 17.78 44.99
N SER A 48 -1.43 18.10 46.27
CA SER A 48 -0.35 18.99 46.74
C SER A 48 1.03 18.42 46.45
N ARG A 49 1.22 17.10 46.54
CA ARG A 49 2.51 16.46 46.25
C ARG A 49 2.81 16.49 44.76
N TYR A 50 1.84 16.27 43.87
CA TYR A 50 2.04 16.45 42.43
C TYR A 50 2.42 17.90 42.09
N VAL A 51 1.77 18.88 42.71
CA VAL A 51 2.15 20.29 42.58
C VAL A 51 3.61 20.52 42.98
N SER A 52 4.06 19.94 44.11
CA SER A 52 5.45 20.12 44.56
C SER A 52 6.50 19.60 43.57
N GLN A 53 6.17 18.60 42.74
CA GLN A 53 7.08 18.09 41.69
C GLN A 53 7.36 19.11 40.59
N ILE A 54 6.47 20.08 40.38
CA ILE A 54 6.69 21.15 39.39
C ILE A 54 7.88 22.03 39.81
N GLU A 55 8.13 22.19 41.11
CA GLU A 55 9.22 23.00 41.65
C GLU A 55 10.45 22.17 42.03
N GLU A 56 10.26 20.95 42.54
CA GLU A 56 11.34 20.08 43.02
C GLU A 56 12.07 19.31 41.91
N GLY A 57 11.47 19.21 40.73
CA GLY A 57 11.87 18.30 39.66
C GLY A 57 10.89 17.12 39.56
N PHE A 58 10.65 16.66 38.33
CA PHE A 58 9.61 15.68 38.05
C PHE A 58 10.18 14.25 38.01
N ASP A 59 9.62 13.36 38.82
CA ASP A 59 9.95 11.93 38.84
C ASP A 59 8.91 11.14 38.02
N GLU A 60 9.37 10.34 37.06
CA GLU A 60 8.51 9.53 36.17
C GLU A 60 7.54 8.61 36.93
N ARG A 61 7.88 8.19 38.15
CA ARG A 61 7.02 7.35 38.99
C ARG A 61 5.71 8.04 39.36
N TYR A 62 5.69 9.37 39.39
CA TYR A 62 4.46 10.13 39.61
C TYR A 62 3.47 9.97 38.47
N GLN A 63 3.96 9.92 37.23
CA GLN A 63 3.12 9.63 36.08
C GLN A 63 2.51 8.22 36.24
N LEU A 64 3.35 7.20 36.39
CA LEU A 64 2.92 5.79 36.51
C LEU A 64 1.86 5.54 37.61
N ALA A 65 1.93 6.29 38.71
CA ALA A 65 0.98 6.14 39.81
C ALA A 65 -0.47 6.55 39.47
N ILE A 66 -0.69 7.41 38.46
CA ILE A 66 -2.00 8.00 38.16
C ILE A 66 -3.05 6.93 37.84
N ASP A 67 -2.70 5.94 37.02
CA ASP A 67 -3.64 4.90 36.59
C ASP A 67 -4.14 4.08 37.80
N VAL A 68 -3.25 3.76 38.74
CA VAL A 68 -3.60 3.04 39.98
C VAL A 68 -4.45 3.91 40.90
N ILE A 69 -4.07 5.19 41.09
CA ILE A 69 -4.82 6.16 41.91
C ILE A 69 -6.25 6.31 41.38
N ASN A 70 -6.39 6.45 40.05
CA ASN A 70 -7.67 6.58 39.38
C ASN A 70 -8.51 5.30 39.46
N TYR A 71 -7.90 4.13 39.28
CA TYR A 71 -8.57 2.84 39.41
C TYR A 71 -9.15 2.64 40.81
N GLN A 72 -8.40 3.06 41.84
CA GLN A 72 -8.85 3.02 43.23
C GLN A 72 -9.90 4.07 43.58
N LYS A 73 -10.30 4.92 42.62
CA LYS A 73 -11.36 5.94 42.73
C LYS A 73 -11.09 6.96 43.84
N ILE A 74 -9.83 7.32 44.04
CA ILE A 74 -9.44 8.38 44.98
C ILE A 74 -9.82 9.72 44.36
N ALA A 75 -10.52 10.58 45.10
CA ALA A 75 -11.08 11.83 44.58
C ALA A 75 -10.07 12.98 44.64
N VAL A 76 -8.91 12.79 43.99
CA VAL A 76 -7.87 13.81 43.91
C VAL A 76 -8.35 14.99 43.06
N ASP A 77 -8.28 16.21 43.61
CA ASP A 77 -8.45 17.43 42.81
C ASP A 77 -7.18 17.71 42.02
N TRP A 78 -7.23 17.40 40.73
CA TRP A 78 -6.11 17.57 39.81
C TRP A 78 -5.94 19.01 39.29
N ASN A 79 -6.93 19.89 39.49
CA ASN A 79 -6.88 21.24 38.91
C ASN A 79 -5.67 22.07 39.36
N PRO A 80 -5.27 22.07 40.64
CA PRO A 80 -4.08 22.80 41.07
C PRO A 80 -2.80 22.38 40.34
N PHE A 81 -2.62 21.09 40.09
CA PHE A 81 -1.49 20.57 39.32
C PHE A 81 -1.57 21.04 37.86
N ILE A 82 -2.74 20.89 37.23
CA ILE A 82 -2.95 21.29 35.84
C ILE A 82 -2.68 22.79 35.66
N GLU A 83 -3.25 23.65 36.51
CA GLU A 83 -3.09 25.09 36.39
C GLU A 83 -1.63 25.53 36.57
N GLN A 84 -0.96 25.05 37.63
CA GLN A 84 0.43 25.40 37.89
C GLN A 84 1.37 24.80 36.83
N GLY A 85 1.11 23.58 36.37
CA GLY A 85 1.91 22.94 35.32
C GLY A 85 1.83 23.70 34.01
N ILE A 86 0.61 24.08 33.60
CA ILE A 86 0.37 24.86 32.38
C ILE A 86 1.01 26.25 32.50
N GLU A 87 0.89 26.93 33.65
CA GLU A 87 1.55 28.22 33.89
C GLU A 87 3.08 28.09 33.81
N LYS A 88 3.65 27.03 34.41
CA LYS A 88 5.09 26.77 34.37
C LYS A 88 5.57 26.53 32.93
N LEU A 89 4.80 25.80 32.13
CA LEU A 89 5.09 25.58 30.71
C LEU A 89 5.01 26.88 29.89
N GLN A 90 4.08 27.78 30.19
CA GLN A 90 3.96 29.08 29.51
C GLN A 90 5.13 30.02 29.83
N GLN A 91 5.64 29.95 31.06
CA GLN A 91 6.75 30.77 31.54
C GLN A 91 8.11 30.07 31.38
N PHE A 92 8.16 28.95 30.68
CA PHE A 92 9.34 28.10 30.63
C PHE A 92 10.51 28.79 29.92
N GLN A 93 11.52 29.16 30.70
CA GLN A 93 12.80 29.71 30.23
C GLN A 93 13.99 28.82 30.65
N SER A 94 13.70 27.69 31.29
CA SER A 94 14.68 26.76 31.86
C SER A 94 15.17 25.74 30.83
N ARG A 95 16.28 25.05 31.12
CA ARG A 95 16.77 23.89 30.36
C ARG A 95 16.56 22.58 31.12
N SER A 96 15.40 22.37 31.75
CA SER A 96 15.03 21.05 32.27
C SER A 96 13.95 20.41 31.39
N PRO A 97 14.35 19.67 30.34
CA PRO A 97 13.45 18.88 29.51
C PRO A 97 12.63 17.88 30.32
N GLU A 98 13.15 17.39 31.44
CA GLU A 98 12.49 16.43 32.33
C GLU A 98 11.20 17.01 32.92
N LEU A 99 11.21 18.30 33.26
CA LEU A 99 10.01 19.00 33.73
C LEU A 99 8.95 19.09 32.62
N VAL A 100 9.35 19.36 31.38
CA VAL A 100 8.42 19.42 30.24
C VAL A 100 7.80 18.06 29.98
N ILE A 101 8.64 17.01 29.93
CA ILE A 101 8.19 15.62 29.78
C ILE A 101 7.20 15.28 30.88
N GLY A 102 7.59 15.48 32.14
CA GLY A 102 6.78 15.13 33.30
C GLY A 102 5.42 15.83 33.34
N ILE A 103 5.36 17.14 33.06
CA ILE A 103 4.08 17.86 33.03
C ILE A 103 3.21 17.38 31.87
N LEU A 104 3.76 17.27 30.64
CA LEU A 104 2.97 16.90 29.46
C LEU A 104 2.47 15.46 29.54
N SER A 105 3.31 14.53 30.00
CA SER A 105 2.95 13.11 30.14
C SER A 105 1.91 12.89 31.23
N THR A 106 2.07 13.56 32.37
CA THR A 106 1.07 13.53 33.46
C THR A 106 -0.26 14.14 33.01
N CYS A 107 -0.23 15.24 32.26
CA CYS A 107 -1.44 15.80 31.66
C CYS A 107 -2.11 14.82 30.68
N ALA A 108 -1.35 14.16 29.81
CA ALA A 108 -1.89 13.19 28.86
C ALA A 108 -2.64 12.05 29.58
N GLN A 109 -2.08 11.52 30.65
CA GLN A 109 -2.74 10.47 31.45
C GLN A 109 -3.97 10.98 32.21
N LEU A 110 -3.90 12.17 32.79
CA LEU A 110 -5.01 12.76 33.55
C LEU A 110 -6.23 13.07 32.68
N GLU A 111 -6.06 13.19 31.37
CA GLU A 111 -7.16 13.42 30.44
C GLU A 111 -8.26 12.36 30.52
N LYS A 112 -7.88 11.10 30.80
CA LYS A 112 -8.81 9.98 30.96
C LYS A 112 -9.83 10.21 32.08
N VAL A 113 -9.49 11.06 33.06
CA VAL A 113 -10.31 11.33 34.25
C VAL A 113 -10.69 12.80 34.43
N ASN A 114 -10.01 13.74 33.75
CA ASN A 114 -10.28 15.17 33.84
C ASN A 114 -10.32 15.83 32.45
N LYS A 115 -11.53 16.15 31.99
CA LYS A 115 -11.78 16.77 30.68
C LYS A 115 -11.21 18.18 30.54
N GLU A 116 -10.95 18.91 31.64
CA GLU A 116 -10.40 20.27 31.58
C GLU A 116 -8.95 20.26 31.06
N VAL A 117 -8.22 19.15 31.23
CA VAL A 117 -6.84 19.00 30.76
C VAL A 117 -6.74 19.29 29.26
N ASN A 118 -7.63 18.70 28.44
CA ASN A 118 -7.66 18.94 27.00
C ASN A 118 -7.81 20.41 26.64
N LYS A 119 -8.71 21.10 27.33
CA LYS A 119 -8.96 22.52 27.08
C LYS A 119 -7.73 23.35 27.41
N ARG A 120 -7.03 23.01 28.50
CA ARG A 120 -5.79 23.70 28.91
C ARG A 120 -4.61 23.40 28.00
N LEU A 121 -4.40 22.14 27.60
CA LEU A 121 -3.38 21.75 26.62
C LEU A 121 -3.62 22.40 25.25
N LYS A 122 -4.87 22.43 24.77
CA LYS A 122 -5.22 23.18 23.56
C LYS A 122 -4.90 24.67 23.68
N GLY A 123 -5.08 25.23 24.88
CA GLY A 123 -4.70 26.59 25.23
C GLY A 123 -3.19 26.87 25.18
N LEU A 124 -2.33 25.85 25.22
CA LEU A 124 -0.89 25.99 24.99
C LEU A 124 -0.53 26.00 23.50
N VAL A 125 -1.23 25.21 22.69
CA VAL A 125 -0.94 25.07 21.25
C VAL A 125 -1.28 26.35 20.49
N GLN A 126 -2.48 26.88 20.68
CA GLN A 126 -3.00 28.00 19.86
C GLN A 126 -2.14 29.28 19.92
N PRO A 127 -1.61 29.70 21.08
CA PRO A 127 -0.73 30.86 21.15
C PRO A 127 0.72 30.57 20.70
N GLY A 128 1.08 29.31 20.43
CA GLY A 128 2.45 28.93 20.04
C GLY A 128 3.37 28.53 21.20
N TYR A 129 2.87 28.34 22.43
CA TYR A 129 3.72 27.96 23.57
C TYR A 129 4.39 26.59 23.37
N ILE A 130 3.69 25.61 22.78
CA ILE A 130 4.30 24.30 22.51
C ILE A 130 5.45 24.40 21.51
N LEU A 131 5.33 25.24 20.47
CA LEU A 131 6.43 25.49 19.53
C LEU A 131 7.60 26.21 20.21
N HIS A 132 7.32 27.15 21.12
CA HIS A 132 8.37 27.75 21.93
C HIS A 132 9.10 26.70 22.79
N LEU A 133 8.36 25.77 23.43
CA LEU A 133 8.97 24.67 24.18
C LEU A 133 9.84 23.78 23.31
N ILE A 134 9.38 23.43 22.09
CA ILE A 134 10.18 22.66 21.13
C ILE A 134 11.52 23.35 20.87
N HIS A 135 11.55 24.67 20.72
CA HIS A 135 12.80 25.41 20.60
C HIS A 135 13.70 25.20 21.82
N GLU A 136 13.18 25.37 23.03
CA GLU A 136 13.97 25.27 24.27
C GLU A 136 14.52 23.86 24.51
N VAL A 137 13.72 22.82 24.21
CA VAL A 137 14.07 21.41 24.49
C VAL A 137 14.66 20.66 23.30
N ARG A 138 14.94 21.33 22.17
CA ARG A 138 15.36 20.71 20.89
C ARG A 138 16.50 19.69 20.97
N LYS A 139 17.34 19.74 22.00
CA LYS A 139 18.46 18.81 22.21
C LYS A 139 18.07 17.47 22.86
N VAL A 140 16.82 17.34 23.32
CA VAL A 140 16.30 16.13 23.99
C VAL A 140 15.14 15.57 23.18
N PRO A 141 15.37 14.53 22.36
CA PRO A 141 14.37 14.00 21.43
C PRO A 141 13.05 13.61 22.10
N GLU A 142 13.09 13.06 23.30
CA GLU A 142 11.88 12.68 24.05
C GLU A 142 11.01 13.89 24.43
N ALA A 143 11.61 14.99 24.87
CA ALA A 143 10.87 16.20 25.17
C ALA A 143 10.29 16.84 23.90
N VAL A 144 11.04 16.80 22.79
CA VAL A 144 10.53 17.21 21.47
C VAL A 144 9.34 16.35 21.07
N ALA A 145 9.43 15.03 21.23
CA ALA A 145 8.36 14.10 20.87
C ALA A 145 7.08 14.32 21.69
N TRP A 146 7.19 14.57 23.01
CA TRP A 146 6.03 14.94 23.84
C TRP A 146 5.39 16.26 23.41
N CYS A 147 6.20 17.28 23.15
CA CYS A 147 5.69 18.54 22.61
C CYS A 147 5.01 18.33 21.24
N LEU A 148 5.62 17.52 20.37
CA LEU A 148 5.10 17.24 19.03
C LEU A 148 3.78 16.46 19.09
N PHE A 149 3.66 15.48 19.98
CA PHE A 149 2.43 14.75 20.26
C PHE A 149 1.29 15.70 20.64
N ILE A 150 1.51 16.59 21.61
CA ILE A 150 0.50 17.58 22.01
C ILE A 150 0.20 18.57 20.88
N TYR A 151 1.22 19.04 20.16
CA TYR A 151 1.07 19.98 19.06
C TYR A 151 0.21 19.41 17.93
N LEU A 152 0.62 18.29 17.35
CA LEU A 152 -0.05 17.67 16.20
C LEU A 152 -1.45 17.18 16.55
N ARG A 153 -1.68 16.78 17.80
CA ARG A 153 -3.00 16.39 18.27
C ARG A 153 -4.03 17.52 18.19
N PHE A 154 -3.63 18.75 18.51
CA PHE A 154 -4.53 19.91 18.48
C PHE A 154 -4.38 20.77 17.21
N GLN A 155 -3.32 20.57 16.44
CA GLN A 155 -3.02 21.27 15.19
C GLN A 155 -2.45 20.29 14.13
N PRO A 156 -3.25 19.37 13.56
CA PRO A 156 -2.75 18.33 12.66
C PRO A 156 -2.15 18.86 11.35
N SER A 157 -2.54 20.06 10.91
CA SER A 157 -1.92 20.71 9.74
C SER A 157 -0.45 21.09 9.96
N ALA A 158 0.03 20.98 11.19
CA ALA A 158 1.33 21.45 11.66
C ALA A 158 1.60 22.95 11.40
N ALA A 159 0.62 23.73 10.94
CA ALA A 159 0.80 25.13 10.61
C ALA A 159 0.99 26.00 11.87
N ILE A 160 1.87 26.99 11.77
CA ILE A 160 2.04 27.99 12.83
C ILE A 160 0.79 28.88 12.93
N THR A 161 0.17 28.92 14.11
CA THR A 161 -1.02 29.74 14.38
C THR A 161 -0.70 31.08 15.03
N ALA A 162 0.40 31.16 15.78
CA ALA A 162 0.85 32.35 16.49
C ALA A 162 2.35 32.28 16.83
N THR A 163 2.96 33.44 17.12
CA THR A 163 4.42 33.61 17.28
C THR A 163 4.84 34.02 18.69
N GLN A 164 4.22 33.46 19.75
CA GLN A 164 4.66 33.74 21.13
C GLN A 164 6.10 33.22 21.38
N GLY A 165 6.90 34.00 22.10
CA GLY A 165 8.27 33.63 22.47
C GLY A 165 9.13 33.25 21.26
N HIS A 166 9.72 32.05 21.30
CA HIS A 166 10.53 31.48 20.21
C HIS A 166 9.76 30.46 19.35
N ALA A 167 8.44 30.59 19.24
CA ALA A 167 7.60 29.67 18.46
C ALA A 167 8.05 29.52 16.99
N GLN A 168 8.46 30.63 16.34
CA GLN A 168 8.97 30.56 14.96
C GLN A 168 10.23 29.68 14.87
N ASN A 169 11.19 29.84 15.78
CA ASN A 169 12.40 29.03 15.78
C ASN A 169 12.10 27.54 16.07
N GLY A 170 11.08 27.24 16.87
CA GLY A 170 10.63 25.87 17.11
C GLY A 170 9.97 25.26 15.89
N PHE A 171 9.13 26.03 15.20
CA PHE A 171 8.52 25.65 13.92
C PHE A 171 9.59 25.43 12.84
N ASP A 172 10.58 26.32 12.74
CA ASP A 172 11.70 26.18 11.81
C ASP A 172 12.53 24.93 12.12
N PHE A 173 12.75 24.61 13.41
CA PHE A 173 13.40 23.36 13.81
C PHE A 173 12.57 22.13 13.41
N LEU A 174 11.25 22.15 13.60
CA LEU A 174 10.40 21.06 13.14
C LEU A 174 10.55 20.85 11.63
N ASN A 175 10.33 21.89 10.82
CA ASN A 175 10.35 21.73 9.36
C ASN A 175 11.75 21.42 8.81
N ASN A 176 12.80 22.05 9.33
CA ASN A 176 14.15 21.95 8.76
C ASN A 176 14.99 20.83 9.38
N THR A 177 14.55 20.20 10.47
CA THR A 177 15.32 19.16 11.16
C THR A 177 14.51 17.90 11.41
N VAL A 178 13.30 18.02 11.97
CA VAL A 178 12.47 16.85 12.30
C VAL A 178 11.77 16.31 11.06
N PHE A 179 11.01 17.14 10.35
CA PHE A 179 10.25 16.74 9.17
C PHE A 179 11.07 16.75 7.88
N ASN A 180 12.27 17.30 7.90
CA ASN A 180 13.10 17.42 6.72
C ASN A 180 13.63 16.05 6.26
N PHE A 181 13.05 15.54 5.18
CA PHE A 181 13.61 14.46 4.39
C PHE A 181 14.68 15.02 3.46
N SER A 182 15.83 14.36 3.36
CA SER A 182 16.94 14.83 2.53
C SER A 182 16.94 14.10 1.20
N ASP A 183 16.59 14.79 0.12
CA ASP A 183 16.62 14.27 -1.25
C ASP A 183 17.98 13.66 -1.63
N ASP A 184 19.08 14.30 -1.20
CA ASP A 184 20.45 13.84 -1.48
C ASP A 184 20.78 12.47 -0.87
N SER A 185 20.16 12.13 0.26
CA SER A 185 20.38 10.87 0.98
C SER A 185 19.20 9.90 0.91
N ASN A 186 18.06 10.36 0.37
CA ASN A 186 16.78 9.66 0.41
C ASN A 186 16.45 9.13 1.83
N ASP A 187 16.76 9.93 2.86
CA ASP A 187 16.69 9.51 4.25
C ASP A 187 16.49 10.69 5.23
N PHE A 188 16.05 10.36 6.45
CA PHE A 188 15.94 11.27 7.58
C PHE A 188 17.24 11.37 8.38
N SER A 189 17.49 12.53 8.97
CA SER A 189 18.61 12.72 9.90
C SER A 189 18.51 11.79 11.13
N ALA A 190 19.64 11.44 11.74
CA ALA A 190 19.66 10.62 12.95
C ALA A 190 18.88 11.27 14.13
N GLU A 191 18.77 12.59 14.15
CA GLU A 191 17.97 13.31 15.13
C GLU A 191 16.47 13.16 14.86
N SER A 192 16.03 13.33 13.60
CA SER A 192 14.66 13.09 13.18
C SER A 192 14.19 11.66 13.49
N LYS A 193 15.01 10.66 13.20
CA LYS A 193 14.69 9.25 13.48
C LYS A 193 14.47 8.97 14.96
N LYS A 194 15.33 9.52 15.84
CA LYS A 194 15.15 9.40 17.30
C LYS A 194 13.88 10.08 17.78
N VAL A 195 13.51 11.23 17.21
CA VAL A 195 12.25 11.89 17.54
C VAL A 195 11.07 11.03 17.10
N ALA A 196 11.12 10.41 15.91
CA ALA A 196 10.08 9.50 15.41
C ALA A 196 9.91 8.27 16.32
N GLU A 197 10.99 7.62 16.74
CA GLU A 197 10.96 6.50 17.69
C GLU A 197 10.28 6.87 19.00
N MET A 198 10.66 8.02 19.59
CA MET A 198 10.08 8.50 20.85
C MET A 198 8.61 8.90 20.68
N PHE A 199 8.28 9.54 19.56
CA PHE A 199 6.92 9.95 19.24
C PHE A 199 5.99 8.75 19.07
N LEU A 200 6.43 7.73 18.34
CA LEU A 200 5.68 6.49 18.17
C LEU A 200 5.43 5.79 19.51
N ARG A 201 6.47 5.71 20.36
CA ARG A 201 6.33 5.15 21.72
C ARG A 201 5.26 5.87 22.53
N ILE A 202 5.20 7.21 22.44
CA ILE A 202 4.18 8.03 23.12
C ILE A 202 2.77 7.74 22.56
N ILE A 203 2.60 7.67 21.23
CA ILE A 203 1.29 7.37 20.63
C ILE A 203 0.79 6.00 21.09
N VAL A 204 1.66 5.00 21.11
CA VAL A 204 1.33 3.64 21.57
C VAL A 204 0.97 3.64 23.06
N GLN A 205 1.78 4.28 23.90
CA GLN A 205 1.56 4.36 25.35
C GLN A 205 0.23 5.06 25.70
N GLU A 206 -0.09 6.15 24.99
CA GLU A 206 -1.28 6.94 25.27
C GLU A 206 -2.53 6.44 24.52
N ASN A 207 -2.41 5.35 23.74
CA ASN A 207 -3.49 4.76 22.95
C ASN A 207 -4.21 5.75 22.02
N TYR A 208 -3.46 6.68 21.42
CA TYR A 208 -3.95 7.69 20.47
C TYR A 208 -3.90 7.21 19.01
N LEU A 209 -4.04 5.91 18.88
CA LEU A 209 -3.56 5.12 17.75
C LEU A 209 -4.47 5.24 16.51
N ASP A 210 -5.77 5.52 16.69
CA ASP A 210 -6.75 5.30 15.63
C ASP A 210 -6.89 6.42 14.57
N ASP A 211 -6.18 7.56 14.68
CA ASP A 211 -6.30 8.59 13.62
C ASP A 211 -5.22 9.69 13.61
N LEU A 212 -4.37 9.82 14.64
CA LEU A 212 -3.49 11.00 14.72
C LEU A 212 -2.50 11.06 13.56
N LEU A 213 -1.77 9.97 13.31
CA LEU A 213 -0.77 9.89 12.23
C LEU A 213 -1.42 10.23 10.90
N PHE A 214 -2.51 9.54 10.60
CA PHE A 214 -3.28 9.71 9.38
C PHE A 214 -3.86 11.13 9.19
N LYS A 215 -4.46 11.73 10.23
CA LYS A 215 -4.91 13.14 10.20
C LYS A 215 -3.78 14.10 9.87
N VAL A 216 -2.60 13.90 10.45
CA VAL A 216 -1.43 14.76 10.19
C VAL A 216 -0.97 14.57 8.75
N TRP A 217 -0.87 13.32 8.29
CA TRP A 217 -0.51 13.00 6.91
C TRP A 217 -1.45 13.67 5.90
N GLU A 218 -2.76 13.66 6.15
CA GLU A 218 -3.74 14.30 5.26
C GLU A 218 -3.66 15.84 5.27
N GLN A 219 -3.36 16.44 6.43
CA GLN A 219 -3.50 17.90 6.62
C GLN A 219 -2.18 18.67 6.54
N SER A 220 -1.02 18.01 6.58
CA SER A 220 0.28 18.67 6.67
C SER A 220 1.25 18.20 5.61
N ASP A 221 1.37 18.97 4.51
CA ASP A 221 2.31 18.67 3.42
C ASP A 221 3.76 18.51 3.90
N ASN A 222 4.20 19.36 4.84
CA ASN A 222 5.57 19.33 5.35
C ASN A 222 5.88 18.07 6.19
N ALA A 223 4.88 17.49 6.86
CA ALA A 223 5.08 16.36 7.75
C ALA A 223 4.79 15.01 7.08
N LYS A 224 4.25 14.99 5.85
CA LYS A 224 3.79 13.76 5.17
C LYS A 224 4.83 12.65 5.18
N GLU A 225 6.03 12.93 4.68
CA GLU A 225 7.07 11.92 4.57
C GLU A 225 7.54 11.42 5.94
N TRP A 226 7.63 12.33 6.92
CA TRP A 226 8.00 11.96 8.28
C TRP A 226 6.94 11.09 8.96
N ILE A 227 5.66 11.34 8.70
CA ILE A 227 4.56 10.50 9.18
C ILE A 227 4.56 9.14 8.48
N SER A 228 4.79 9.09 7.16
CA SER A 228 4.96 7.83 6.43
C SER A 228 6.09 7.00 7.04
N TYR A 229 7.21 7.63 7.38
CA TYR A 229 8.32 6.99 8.09
C TYR A 229 7.93 6.50 9.49
N CYS A 230 7.14 7.26 10.25
CA CYS A 230 6.64 6.80 11.55
C CYS A 230 5.75 5.55 11.42
N ILE A 231 4.90 5.50 10.39
CA ILE A 231 4.03 4.35 10.11
C ILE A 231 4.86 3.14 9.67
N GLU A 232 5.83 3.34 8.78
CA GLU A 232 6.78 2.30 8.37
C GLU A 232 7.56 1.74 9.56
N LEU A 233 8.10 2.62 10.41
CA LEU A 233 8.83 2.24 11.61
C LEU A 233 7.96 1.37 12.53
N ALA A 234 6.69 1.75 12.69
CA ALA A 234 5.75 1.02 13.53
C ALA A 234 5.37 -0.35 12.96
N ILE A 235 5.20 -0.47 11.64
CA ILE A 235 5.01 -1.75 10.96
C ILE A 235 6.24 -2.64 11.17
N ASN A 236 7.44 -2.13 10.91
CA ASN A 236 8.68 -2.89 11.05
C ASN A 236 8.98 -3.31 12.51
N GLN A 237 8.38 -2.65 13.50
CA GLN A 237 8.49 -3.01 14.92
C GLN A 237 7.42 -4.01 15.38
N GLY A 238 6.55 -4.49 14.50
CA GLY A 238 5.46 -5.40 14.86
C GLY A 238 4.34 -4.74 15.64
N LEU A 239 4.19 -3.41 15.49
CA LEU A 239 3.18 -2.65 16.21
C LEU A 239 1.91 -2.45 15.37
N SER A 240 1.89 -2.86 14.09
CA SER A 240 0.79 -2.52 13.16
C SER A 240 -0.58 -2.95 13.69
N THR A 241 -0.68 -4.12 14.34
CA THR A 241 -1.93 -4.65 14.88
C THR A 241 -2.48 -3.86 16.08
N GLN A 242 -1.67 -2.98 16.67
CA GLN A 242 -2.08 -2.14 17.81
C GLN A 242 -2.79 -0.86 17.35
N PHE A 243 -2.57 -0.40 16.11
CA PHE A 243 -3.06 0.91 15.65
C PHE A 243 -3.58 0.98 14.22
N ILE A 244 -3.27 -0.02 13.40
CA ILE A 244 -3.83 -0.14 12.05
C ILE A 244 -4.93 -1.18 12.13
N ILE A 245 -6.18 -0.72 11.99
CA ILE A 245 -7.34 -1.60 11.86
C ILE A 245 -7.56 -1.96 10.38
N PRO A 246 -8.18 -3.12 10.08
CA PRO A 246 -8.45 -3.54 8.70
C PRO A 246 -9.16 -2.49 7.83
N TRP A 247 -10.13 -1.78 8.41
CA TRP A 247 -10.84 -0.68 7.73
C TRP A 247 -9.88 0.38 7.20
N GLU A 248 -8.82 0.72 7.94
CA GLU A 248 -7.84 1.72 7.52
C GLU A 248 -6.98 1.24 6.37
N VAL A 249 -6.57 -0.04 6.40
CA VAL A 249 -5.79 -0.66 5.30
C VAL A 249 -6.56 -0.56 4.00
N VAL A 250 -7.83 -0.96 4.01
CA VAL A 250 -8.68 -1.00 2.81
C VAL A 250 -8.95 0.42 2.28
N ASN A 251 -9.42 1.33 3.13
CA ASN A 251 -9.85 2.66 2.66
C ASN A 251 -8.69 3.58 2.27
N ARG A 252 -7.49 3.36 2.82
CA ARG A 252 -6.31 4.17 2.51
C ARG A 252 -5.32 3.44 1.61
N TRP A 253 -5.66 2.28 1.06
CA TRP A 253 -4.74 1.46 0.29
C TRP A 253 -4.07 2.25 -0.86
N GLN A 254 -4.87 2.76 -1.80
CA GLN A 254 -4.34 3.53 -2.92
C GLN A 254 -3.80 4.88 -2.51
N GLN A 255 -4.45 5.57 -1.56
CA GLN A 255 -4.09 6.96 -1.26
C GLN A 255 -2.79 7.06 -0.46
N PHE A 256 -2.60 6.14 0.50
CA PHE A 256 -1.47 6.15 1.42
C PHE A 256 -0.54 4.97 1.17
N TYR A 257 -0.99 3.74 1.46
CA TYR A 257 -0.11 2.58 1.59
C TYR A 257 0.67 2.30 0.31
N ARG A 258 0.00 2.21 -0.83
CA ARG A 258 0.65 1.87 -2.11
C ARG A 258 1.63 2.94 -2.59
N ASN A 259 1.34 4.21 -2.28
CA ASN A 259 2.12 5.35 -2.76
C ASN A 259 3.22 5.80 -1.79
N SER A 260 3.08 5.50 -0.50
CA SER A 260 3.96 6.03 0.54
C SER A 260 4.90 5.00 1.14
N LEU A 261 4.60 3.70 0.99
CA LEU A 261 5.39 2.62 1.58
C LEU A 261 6.03 1.75 0.51
N THR A 262 7.16 1.13 0.86
CA THR A 262 7.83 0.16 0.00
C THR A 262 7.11 -1.20 0.00
N ASP A 263 7.27 -1.98 -1.07
CA ASP A 263 6.63 -3.29 -1.19
C ASP A 263 7.01 -4.23 -0.03
N ASN A 264 8.24 -4.16 0.50
CA ASN A 264 8.66 -4.95 1.64
C ASN A 264 7.87 -4.61 2.92
N VAL A 265 7.63 -3.32 3.15
CA VAL A 265 6.86 -2.86 4.32
C VAL A 265 5.38 -3.24 4.17
N LEU A 266 4.85 -3.15 2.95
CA LEU A 266 3.49 -3.61 2.65
C LEU A 266 3.33 -5.09 2.94
N LYS A 267 4.29 -5.93 2.55
CA LYS A 267 4.27 -7.37 2.86
C LYS A 267 4.24 -7.64 4.36
N VAL A 268 5.08 -6.96 5.14
CA VAL A 268 5.08 -7.06 6.61
C VAL A 268 3.72 -6.66 7.18
N LEU A 269 3.16 -5.52 6.73
CA LEU A 269 1.84 -5.06 7.16
C LEU A 269 0.75 -6.10 6.86
N ILE A 270 0.69 -6.60 5.63
CA ILE A 270 -0.35 -7.57 5.22
C ILE A 270 -0.20 -8.88 5.98
N SER A 271 1.04 -9.36 6.16
CA SER A 271 1.32 -10.55 6.97
C SER A 271 0.79 -10.38 8.39
N GLU A 272 1.12 -9.27 9.07
CA GLU A 272 0.68 -8.98 10.44
C GLU A 272 -0.84 -8.82 10.56
N GLN A 273 -1.45 -8.04 9.66
CA GLN A 273 -2.89 -7.81 9.66
C GLN A 273 -3.70 -9.08 9.37
N ASN A 274 -3.07 -10.08 8.75
CA ASN A 274 -3.69 -11.35 8.44
C ASN A 274 -3.31 -12.51 9.38
N GLN A 275 -2.46 -12.32 10.39
CA GLN A 275 -2.10 -13.38 11.36
C GLN A 275 -3.32 -14.00 12.07
N ASP A 276 -4.40 -13.22 12.25
CA ASP A 276 -5.68 -13.69 12.80
C ASP A 276 -6.81 -13.75 11.75
N GLY A 277 -6.50 -13.59 10.46
CA GLY A 277 -7.49 -13.50 9.38
C GLY A 277 -8.40 -12.26 9.44
N LYS A 278 -8.10 -11.28 10.30
CA LYS A 278 -8.95 -10.09 10.52
C LYS A 278 -9.14 -9.25 9.27
N LEU A 279 -8.07 -9.02 8.51
CA LEU A 279 -8.13 -8.26 7.25
C LEU A 279 -9.02 -8.95 6.22
N VAL A 280 -8.80 -10.25 6.00
CA VAL A 280 -9.61 -11.06 5.09
C VAL A 280 -11.08 -11.12 5.54
N ALA A 281 -11.33 -11.37 6.83
CA ALA A 281 -12.69 -11.41 7.37
C ALA A 281 -13.41 -10.07 7.20
N TYR A 282 -12.71 -8.95 7.37
CA TYR A 282 -13.25 -7.61 7.12
C TYR A 282 -13.58 -7.41 5.64
N LEU A 283 -12.69 -7.79 4.72
CA LEU A 283 -12.95 -7.68 3.28
C LEU A 283 -14.20 -8.47 2.86
N ILE A 284 -14.30 -9.72 3.29
CA ILE A 284 -15.43 -10.59 2.92
C ILE A 284 -16.74 -10.15 3.60
N GLY A 285 -16.67 -9.74 4.86
CA GLY A 285 -17.86 -9.46 5.68
C GLY A 285 -18.42 -8.04 5.55
N GLU A 286 -17.55 -7.05 5.32
CA GLU A 286 -17.90 -5.63 5.43
C GLU A 286 -17.70 -4.84 4.13
N THR A 287 -17.15 -5.46 3.08
CA THR A 287 -16.85 -4.77 1.81
C THR A 287 -17.34 -5.52 0.58
N GLU A 288 -17.49 -4.80 -0.53
CA GLU A 288 -17.66 -5.37 -1.86
C GLU A 288 -16.32 -5.41 -2.59
N PHE A 289 -16.19 -6.27 -3.60
CA PHE A 289 -15.00 -6.32 -4.42
C PHE A 289 -14.81 -4.99 -5.16
N ASP A 290 -13.82 -4.20 -4.73
CA ASP A 290 -13.41 -2.98 -5.41
C ASP A 290 -12.23 -3.26 -6.37
N PRO A 291 -12.42 -3.12 -7.69
CA PRO A 291 -11.37 -3.39 -8.67
C PRO A 291 -10.18 -2.41 -8.61
N SER A 292 -10.35 -1.25 -7.96
CA SER A 292 -9.33 -0.21 -7.84
C SER A 292 -8.24 -0.53 -6.81
N ILE A 293 -8.50 -1.47 -5.90
CA ILE A 293 -7.55 -1.94 -4.87
C ILE A 293 -7.14 -3.40 -5.10
N SER A 294 -7.29 -3.94 -6.32
CA SER A 294 -6.97 -5.36 -6.59
C SER A 294 -5.53 -5.76 -6.32
N ASP A 295 -4.59 -4.81 -6.28
CA ASP A 295 -3.22 -5.04 -5.85
C ASP A 295 -3.11 -5.35 -4.34
N LEU A 296 -4.00 -4.83 -3.49
CA LEU A 296 -4.15 -5.30 -2.11
C LEU A 296 -4.49 -6.79 -2.09
N TYR A 297 -5.44 -7.21 -2.93
CA TYR A 297 -5.85 -8.61 -2.99
C TYR A 297 -4.71 -9.51 -3.50
N CYS A 298 -3.89 -9.03 -4.44
CA CYS A 298 -2.66 -9.72 -4.84
C CYS A 298 -1.72 -9.90 -3.65
N GLN A 299 -1.42 -8.83 -2.90
CA GLN A 299 -0.54 -8.91 -1.73
C GLN A 299 -1.06 -9.89 -0.68
N ILE A 300 -2.37 -9.89 -0.42
CA ILE A 300 -2.99 -10.86 0.50
C ILE A 300 -2.82 -12.28 -0.02
N ASN A 301 -3.09 -12.55 -1.31
CA ASN A 301 -2.90 -13.89 -1.89
C ASN A 301 -1.43 -14.33 -1.88
N GLU A 302 -0.51 -13.39 -2.01
CA GLU A 302 0.93 -13.65 -1.94
C GLU A 302 1.39 -14.04 -0.54
N GLU A 303 0.97 -13.29 0.48
CA GLU A 303 1.43 -13.49 1.86
C GLU A 303 0.71 -14.63 2.58
N THR A 304 -0.53 -14.94 2.20
CA THR A 304 -1.34 -15.97 2.88
C THR A 304 -1.16 -17.37 2.33
N ASN A 305 -0.43 -17.54 1.23
CA ASN A 305 -0.25 -18.83 0.54
C ASN A 305 -1.55 -19.64 0.36
N TYR A 306 -2.69 -18.96 0.20
CA TYR A 306 -4.03 -19.56 0.05
C TYR A 306 -4.61 -20.26 1.28
N ASP A 307 -4.15 -19.91 2.48
CA ASP A 307 -4.75 -20.42 3.71
C ASP A 307 -6.21 -19.94 3.93
N SER A 308 -6.77 -19.13 3.02
CA SER A 308 -8.17 -18.70 3.04
C SER A 308 -8.92 -18.99 1.73
N PRO A 309 -9.52 -20.18 1.59
CA PRO A 309 -10.36 -20.53 0.42
C PRO A 309 -11.54 -19.59 0.22
N GLU A 310 -12.13 -19.07 1.30
CA GLU A 310 -13.26 -18.14 1.24
C GLU A 310 -12.86 -16.82 0.57
N PHE A 311 -11.63 -16.35 0.82
CA PHE A 311 -11.09 -15.15 0.19
C PHE A 311 -10.88 -15.35 -1.31
N ILE A 312 -10.35 -16.51 -1.72
CA ILE A 312 -10.18 -16.83 -3.14
C ILE A 312 -11.53 -16.83 -3.86
N VAL A 313 -12.54 -17.48 -3.28
CA VAL A 313 -13.90 -17.49 -3.84
C VAL A 313 -14.45 -16.08 -3.96
N TRP A 314 -14.22 -15.23 -2.96
CA TRP A 314 -14.62 -13.82 -2.99
C TRP A 314 -13.91 -13.04 -4.11
N CYS A 315 -12.59 -13.20 -4.28
CA CYS A 315 -11.83 -12.60 -5.39
C CYS A 315 -12.34 -13.07 -6.75
N LEU A 316 -12.57 -14.38 -6.93
CA LEU A 316 -13.07 -14.96 -8.17
C LEU A 316 -14.45 -14.38 -8.52
N SER A 317 -15.36 -14.34 -7.56
CA SER A 317 -16.68 -13.74 -7.74
C SER A 317 -16.59 -12.26 -8.15
N GLY A 318 -15.66 -11.52 -7.54
CA GLY A 318 -15.37 -10.13 -7.88
C GLY A 318 -14.89 -9.95 -9.31
N LEU A 319 -13.87 -10.71 -9.73
CA LEU A 319 -13.34 -10.68 -11.10
C LEU A 319 -14.39 -11.08 -12.15
N GLN A 320 -15.19 -12.10 -11.86
CA GLN A 320 -16.28 -12.57 -12.73
C GLN A 320 -17.44 -11.56 -12.81
N SER A 321 -17.58 -10.67 -11.82
CA SER A 321 -18.63 -9.64 -11.82
C SER A 321 -18.30 -8.46 -12.73
N LEU A 322 -17.03 -8.24 -13.07
CA LEU A 322 -16.60 -7.11 -13.90
C LEU A 322 -17.32 -7.08 -15.25
N ASP A 323 -17.71 -5.89 -15.68
CA ASP A 323 -18.30 -5.69 -16.99
C ASP A 323 -17.22 -5.61 -18.09
N GLU A 324 -17.66 -5.66 -19.36
CA GLU A 324 -16.77 -5.60 -20.50
C GLU A 324 -15.94 -4.30 -20.52
N ALA A 325 -16.55 -3.16 -20.17
CA ALA A 325 -15.87 -1.87 -20.15
C ALA A 325 -14.73 -1.83 -19.12
N SER A 326 -14.96 -2.41 -17.94
CA SER A 326 -13.95 -2.57 -16.89
C SER A 326 -12.81 -3.45 -17.39
N TRP A 327 -13.10 -4.60 -17.97
CA TRP A 327 -12.06 -5.47 -18.53
C TRP A 327 -11.26 -4.81 -19.66
N GLN A 328 -11.94 -4.08 -20.55
CA GLN A 328 -11.26 -3.31 -21.59
C GLN A 328 -10.30 -2.29 -21.00
N ASN A 329 -10.70 -1.61 -19.92
CA ASN A 329 -9.82 -0.67 -19.24
C ASN A 329 -8.62 -1.40 -18.62
N GLN A 330 -8.86 -2.50 -17.90
CA GLN A 330 -7.78 -3.28 -17.27
C GLN A 330 -6.78 -3.82 -18.30
N LEU A 331 -7.22 -4.30 -19.46
CA LEU A 331 -6.34 -4.75 -20.53
C LEU A 331 -5.53 -3.59 -21.14
N LYS A 332 -6.17 -2.45 -21.43
CA LYS A 332 -5.49 -1.28 -22.01
C LYS A 332 -4.45 -0.67 -21.09
N THR A 333 -4.70 -0.66 -19.78
CA THR A 333 -3.83 -0.01 -18.80
C THR A 333 -2.97 -1.00 -18.03
N SER A 334 -2.97 -2.29 -18.38
CA SER A 334 -2.27 -3.33 -17.61
C SER A 334 -2.65 -3.29 -16.12
N GLY A 335 -3.95 -3.10 -15.86
CA GLY A 335 -4.50 -2.74 -14.56
C GLY A 335 -4.44 -3.86 -13.51
N VAL A 336 -4.60 -3.46 -12.25
CA VAL A 336 -4.41 -4.32 -11.08
C VAL A 336 -5.36 -5.52 -11.01
N SER A 337 -6.56 -5.45 -11.59
CA SER A 337 -7.48 -6.60 -11.62
C SER A 337 -7.07 -7.66 -12.64
N LEU A 338 -6.45 -7.26 -13.76
CA LEU A 338 -5.84 -8.20 -14.70
C LEU A 338 -4.67 -8.93 -14.03
N ARG A 339 -3.83 -8.18 -13.30
CA ARG A 339 -2.71 -8.74 -12.54
C ARG A 339 -3.18 -9.74 -11.48
N LEU A 340 -4.28 -9.46 -10.80
CA LEU A 340 -4.90 -10.41 -9.87
C LEU A 340 -5.36 -11.69 -10.56
N ALA A 341 -6.03 -11.59 -11.71
CA ALA A 341 -6.47 -12.76 -12.48
C ALA A 341 -5.27 -13.62 -12.94
N ILE A 342 -4.20 -12.98 -13.43
CA ILE A 342 -2.95 -13.66 -13.77
C ILE A 342 -2.36 -14.34 -12.54
N ASN A 343 -2.20 -13.61 -11.42
CA ASN A 343 -1.63 -14.14 -10.18
C ASN A 343 -2.37 -15.39 -9.68
N LEU A 344 -3.71 -15.40 -9.74
CA LEU A 344 -4.51 -16.57 -9.38
C LEU A 344 -4.25 -17.75 -10.35
N ASN A 345 -4.26 -17.50 -11.65
CA ASN A 345 -4.05 -18.52 -12.68
C ASN A 345 -2.66 -19.16 -12.61
N GLU A 346 -1.60 -18.37 -12.37
CA GLU A 346 -0.24 -18.89 -12.24
C GLU A 346 -0.06 -19.86 -11.07
N ARG A 347 -0.97 -19.80 -10.11
CA ARG A 347 -1.00 -20.71 -8.97
C ARG A 347 -2.00 -21.84 -9.15
N ASN A 348 -2.43 -22.08 -10.39
CA ASN A 348 -3.36 -23.13 -10.82
C ASN A 348 -4.76 -22.99 -10.21
N ILE A 349 -5.23 -21.76 -10.01
CA ILE A 349 -6.62 -21.48 -9.63
C ILE A 349 -7.40 -21.13 -10.90
N ASP A 350 -8.42 -21.92 -11.21
CA ASP A 350 -9.30 -21.68 -12.35
C ASP A 350 -10.11 -20.38 -12.13
N VAL A 351 -9.83 -19.36 -12.95
CA VAL A 351 -10.49 -18.04 -12.80
C VAL A 351 -11.88 -18.01 -13.44
N ASP A 352 -12.11 -18.82 -14.47
CA ASP A 352 -13.41 -19.01 -15.12
C ASP A 352 -14.09 -17.71 -15.60
N LEU A 353 -13.34 -16.83 -16.26
CA LEU A 353 -13.88 -15.62 -16.88
C LEU A 353 -14.80 -15.94 -18.07
N ASP A 354 -15.77 -15.07 -18.32
CA ASP A 354 -16.83 -15.26 -19.29
C ASP A 354 -16.63 -14.48 -20.61
N GLN A 355 -17.68 -14.44 -21.43
CA GLN A 355 -17.68 -13.77 -22.73
C GLN A 355 -17.31 -12.28 -22.66
N ARG A 356 -17.59 -11.58 -21.53
CA ARG A 356 -17.26 -10.15 -21.38
C ARG A 356 -15.74 -9.94 -21.40
N PHE A 357 -14.99 -10.82 -20.76
CA PHE A 357 -13.52 -10.80 -20.83
C PHE A 357 -13.03 -11.13 -22.24
N SER A 358 -13.59 -12.17 -22.87
CA SER A 358 -13.28 -12.55 -24.26
C SER A 358 -13.46 -11.40 -25.25
N ASP A 359 -14.58 -10.67 -25.14
CA ASP A 359 -14.88 -9.52 -26.00
C ASP A 359 -13.93 -8.36 -25.75
N ALA A 360 -13.65 -8.04 -24.48
CA ALA A 360 -12.67 -7.02 -24.11
C ALA A 360 -11.26 -7.34 -24.62
N TYR A 361 -10.86 -8.62 -24.58
CA TYR A 361 -9.56 -9.09 -25.07
C TYR A 361 -9.43 -8.98 -26.59
N ALA A 362 -10.49 -9.35 -27.33
CA ALA A 362 -10.54 -9.17 -28.78
C ALA A 362 -10.49 -7.68 -29.18
N GLU A 363 -11.14 -6.80 -28.42
CA GLU A 363 -11.08 -5.35 -28.65
C GLU A 363 -9.69 -4.79 -28.33
N HIS A 364 -9.00 -5.28 -27.29
CA HIS A 364 -7.61 -4.90 -27.06
C HIS A 364 -6.71 -5.26 -28.25
N ALA A 365 -6.84 -6.46 -28.82
CA ALA A 365 -6.12 -6.86 -30.03
C ALA A 365 -6.41 -5.90 -31.21
N ASN A 366 -7.68 -5.56 -31.43
CA ASN A 366 -8.08 -4.57 -32.45
C ASN A 366 -7.44 -3.19 -32.23
N LEU A 367 -7.33 -2.74 -30.98
CA LEU A 367 -6.70 -1.46 -30.65
C LEU A 367 -5.17 -1.50 -30.79
N MET A 368 -4.52 -2.62 -30.54
CA MET A 368 -3.07 -2.79 -30.81
C MET A 368 -2.76 -2.60 -32.29
N LEU A 369 -3.63 -3.07 -33.19
CA LEU A 369 -3.49 -2.89 -34.63
C LEU A 369 -3.73 -1.44 -35.09
N THR A 370 -4.62 -0.71 -34.40
CA THR A 370 -5.11 0.59 -34.88
C THR A 370 -4.53 1.80 -34.15
N LYS A 371 -4.01 1.64 -32.92
CA LYS A 371 -3.69 2.75 -32.01
C LYS A 371 -2.29 2.74 -31.38
N ASN A 372 -1.35 1.89 -31.81
CA ASN A 372 0.00 1.81 -31.24
C ASN A 372 -0.01 1.83 -29.70
N LEU A 373 -0.85 0.99 -29.10
CA LEU A 373 -0.92 0.84 -27.65
C LEU A 373 0.40 0.28 -27.12
N LYS A 374 0.76 0.70 -25.90
CA LYS A 374 1.88 0.14 -25.15
C LYS A 374 1.33 -0.80 -24.10
N VAL A 375 1.98 -1.94 -23.96
CA VAL A 375 1.72 -2.91 -22.89
C VAL A 375 2.88 -2.84 -21.90
N ASP A 376 2.60 -3.08 -20.63
CA ASP A 376 3.60 -3.13 -19.58
C ASP A 376 4.55 -4.33 -19.81
N GLU A 377 5.87 -4.09 -19.73
CA GLU A 377 6.90 -5.09 -20.04
C GLU A 377 6.76 -6.32 -19.14
N ASP A 378 6.40 -6.12 -17.87
CA ASP A 378 6.20 -7.18 -16.89
C ASP A 378 5.04 -8.12 -17.24
N LEU A 379 4.11 -7.72 -18.12
CA LEU A 379 2.95 -8.53 -18.50
C LEU A 379 3.10 -9.28 -19.83
N ILE A 380 4.13 -8.96 -20.61
CA ILE A 380 4.31 -9.53 -21.95
C ILE A 380 4.41 -11.06 -21.87
N GLU A 381 5.20 -11.58 -20.94
CA GLU A 381 5.41 -13.04 -20.76
C GLU A 381 4.14 -13.78 -20.33
N HIS A 382 3.20 -13.09 -19.67
CA HIS A 382 1.95 -13.67 -19.19
C HIS A 382 0.82 -13.58 -20.23
N TRP A 383 0.99 -12.75 -21.26
CA TRP A 383 -0.08 -12.40 -22.19
C TRP A 383 -0.63 -13.61 -22.95
N GLN A 384 0.26 -14.51 -23.36
CA GLN A 384 -0.10 -15.73 -24.09
C GLN A 384 -0.93 -16.72 -23.26
N LYS A 385 -0.92 -16.59 -21.92
CA LYS A 385 -1.71 -17.42 -20.98
C LYS A 385 -3.07 -16.81 -20.65
N LEU A 386 -3.33 -15.56 -21.04
CA LEU A 386 -4.61 -14.90 -20.76
C LEU A 386 -5.85 -15.63 -21.33
N PRO A 387 -5.77 -16.32 -22.48
CA PRO A 387 -6.89 -17.16 -22.96
C PRO A 387 -7.26 -18.28 -21.98
N ASP A 388 -6.32 -18.77 -21.16
CA ASP A 388 -6.59 -19.83 -20.19
C ASP A 388 -7.46 -19.36 -19.02
N LEU A 389 -7.60 -18.05 -18.82
CA LEU A 389 -8.53 -17.47 -17.85
C LEU A 389 -10.00 -17.70 -18.23
N LEU A 390 -10.29 -18.06 -19.48
CA LEU A 390 -11.64 -18.31 -19.95
C LEU A 390 -12.15 -19.68 -19.50
N LYS A 391 -13.37 -19.67 -18.98
CA LYS A 391 -14.09 -20.85 -18.46
C LYS A 391 -14.26 -21.98 -19.47
N GLU A 392 -14.61 -21.65 -20.71
CA GLU A 392 -15.00 -22.63 -21.73
C GLU A 392 -14.00 -22.67 -22.88
N ASP A 393 -13.56 -23.87 -23.27
CA ASP A 393 -12.72 -24.08 -24.47
C ASP A 393 -13.34 -23.48 -25.73
N TYR A 394 -14.68 -23.51 -25.82
CA TYR A 394 -15.40 -22.88 -26.92
C TYR A 394 -15.20 -21.36 -26.95
N ALA A 395 -15.20 -20.68 -25.79
CA ALA A 395 -14.94 -19.25 -25.71
C ALA A 395 -13.51 -18.91 -26.16
N ARG A 396 -12.53 -19.76 -25.83
CA ARG A 396 -11.14 -19.66 -26.32
C ARG A 396 -11.09 -19.79 -27.84
N SER A 397 -11.77 -20.79 -28.41
CA SER A 397 -11.84 -20.97 -29.87
C SER A 397 -12.47 -19.77 -30.59
N VAL A 398 -13.56 -19.22 -30.03
CA VAL A 398 -14.21 -18.01 -30.56
C VAL A 398 -13.28 -16.79 -30.47
N LEU A 399 -12.53 -16.66 -29.38
CA LEU A 399 -11.54 -15.60 -29.20
C LEU A 399 -10.42 -15.70 -30.24
N HIS A 400 -9.85 -16.88 -30.43
CA HIS A 400 -8.81 -17.14 -31.43
C HIS A 400 -9.31 -16.73 -32.82
N LYS A 401 -10.53 -17.14 -33.17
CA LYS A 401 -11.19 -16.75 -34.41
C LYS A 401 -11.28 -15.22 -34.56
N LYS A 402 -11.76 -14.50 -33.53
CA LYS A 402 -11.87 -13.03 -33.57
C LYS A 402 -10.51 -12.36 -33.80
N ILE A 403 -9.46 -12.84 -33.13
CA ILE A 403 -8.09 -12.28 -33.27
C ILE A 403 -7.52 -12.55 -34.66
N VAL A 404 -7.72 -13.77 -35.19
CA VAL A 404 -7.32 -14.11 -36.56
C VAL A 404 -8.07 -13.25 -37.57
N ASP A 405 -9.39 -13.11 -37.43
CA ASP A 405 -10.20 -12.27 -38.32
C ASP A 405 -9.70 -10.81 -38.33
N LYS A 406 -9.30 -10.27 -37.16
CA LYS A 406 -8.71 -8.92 -37.06
C LYS A 406 -7.34 -8.81 -37.71
N ALA A 407 -6.47 -9.80 -37.54
CA ALA A 407 -5.18 -9.84 -38.24
C ALA A 407 -5.36 -9.88 -39.76
N LEU A 408 -6.35 -10.64 -40.26
CA LEU A 408 -6.70 -10.71 -41.68
C LEU A 408 -7.32 -9.41 -42.23
N GLU A 409 -7.85 -8.55 -41.37
CA GLU A 409 -8.39 -7.22 -41.73
C GLU A 409 -7.30 -6.13 -41.75
N ALA A 410 -6.15 -6.35 -41.09
CA ALA A 410 -5.07 -5.37 -40.97
C ALA A 410 -4.24 -5.16 -42.26
N ASN A 411 -4.39 -6.05 -43.24
CA ASN A 411 -3.81 -5.96 -44.58
C ASN A 411 -2.28 -5.68 -44.58
N GLY A 412 -1.54 -6.39 -43.73
CA GLY A 412 -0.07 -6.32 -43.62
C GLY A 412 0.48 -5.25 -42.68
N THR A 413 -0.37 -4.32 -42.21
CA THR A 413 0.03 -3.30 -41.22
C THR A 413 -0.12 -3.86 -39.81
N ILE A 414 0.78 -4.75 -39.42
CA ILE A 414 0.79 -5.39 -38.09
C ILE A 414 2.13 -5.08 -37.41
N SER A 415 2.11 -4.62 -36.17
CA SER A 415 3.33 -4.29 -35.42
C SER A 415 4.02 -5.54 -34.84
N SER A 416 5.33 -5.45 -34.60
CA SER A 416 6.11 -6.49 -33.89
C SER A 416 5.45 -6.89 -32.56
N MET A 417 5.09 -5.90 -31.74
CA MET A 417 4.40 -6.09 -30.46
C MET A 417 3.06 -6.85 -30.60
N TYR A 418 2.35 -6.70 -31.73
CA TYR A 418 1.12 -7.49 -31.94
C TYR A 418 1.44 -8.97 -32.13
N PHE A 419 2.50 -9.32 -32.88
CA PHE A 419 2.94 -10.70 -33.03
C PHE A 419 3.49 -11.28 -31.73
N GLU A 420 4.19 -10.48 -30.92
CA GLU A 420 4.68 -10.90 -29.61
C GLU A 420 3.53 -11.32 -28.66
N LEU A 421 2.45 -10.52 -28.62
CA LEU A 421 1.31 -10.76 -27.73
C LEU A 421 0.30 -11.79 -28.28
N TYR A 422 0.04 -11.78 -29.59
CA TYR A 422 -1.05 -12.54 -30.20
C TYR A 422 -0.62 -13.56 -31.26
N GLY A 423 0.67 -13.59 -31.62
CA GLY A 423 1.19 -14.43 -32.70
C GLY A 423 0.95 -15.92 -32.48
N SER A 424 1.09 -16.40 -31.24
CA SER A 424 0.78 -17.80 -30.87
C SER A 424 -0.71 -18.11 -31.09
N MET A 425 -1.61 -17.24 -30.65
CA MET A 425 -3.06 -17.42 -30.84
C MET A 425 -3.46 -17.41 -32.32
N ILE A 426 -2.83 -16.55 -33.13
CA ILE A 426 -3.07 -16.51 -34.59
C ILE A 426 -2.62 -17.83 -35.22
N LYS A 427 -1.43 -18.31 -34.85
CA LYS A 427 -0.87 -19.58 -35.29
C LYS A 427 -1.78 -20.76 -34.92
N ASP A 428 -2.22 -20.83 -33.67
CA ASP A 428 -3.14 -21.86 -33.20
C ASP A 428 -4.49 -21.81 -33.94
N GLY A 429 -5.00 -20.60 -34.19
CA GLY A 429 -6.23 -20.41 -34.95
C GLY A 429 -6.14 -20.90 -36.40
N ILE A 430 -4.99 -20.70 -37.04
CA ILE A 430 -4.68 -21.17 -38.41
C ILE A 430 -4.51 -22.69 -38.45
N ILE A 431 -3.71 -23.25 -37.55
CA ILE A 431 -3.45 -24.71 -37.48
C ILE A 431 -4.74 -25.45 -37.13
N GLY A 432 -5.46 -24.98 -36.10
CA GLY A 432 -6.72 -25.54 -35.62
C GLY A 432 -7.89 -25.39 -36.60
N GLY A 433 -7.74 -24.58 -37.66
CA GLY A 433 -8.77 -24.39 -38.69
C GLY A 433 -10.02 -23.67 -38.20
N THR A 434 -9.87 -22.78 -37.22
CA THR A 434 -10.99 -22.07 -36.58
C THR A 434 -11.68 -21.05 -37.50
N THR A 435 -11.05 -20.64 -38.61
CA THR A 435 -11.57 -19.61 -39.54
C THR A 435 -11.41 -19.99 -41.01
N GLY A 436 -12.53 -20.06 -41.73
CA GLY A 436 -12.55 -19.99 -43.19
C GLY A 436 -11.77 -21.10 -43.91
N ASN A 437 -11.43 -20.83 -45.17
CA ASN A 437 -10.65 -21.74 -45.98
C ASN A 437 -9.17 -21.37 -45.82
N ARG A 438 -8.28 -22.34 -45.61
CA ARG A 438 -6.87 -22.08 -45.25
C ARG A 438 -6.09 -21.22 -46.27
N TYR A 439 -6.56 -21.09 -47.50
CA TYR A 439 -6.00 -20.17 -48.51
C TYR A 439 -6.29 -18.68 -48.23
N ASP A 440 -7.34 -18.37 -47.45
CA ASP A 440 -7.66 -16.98 -47.09
C ASP A 440 -6.53 -16.35 -46.27
N TYR A 441 -5.79 -17.14 -45.49
CA TYR A 441 -4.62 -16.67 -44.75
C TYR A 441 -3.47 -16.26 -45.67
N VAL A 442 -3.23 -17.02 -46.74
CA VAL A 442 -2.19 -16.71 -47.73
C VAL A 442 -2.52 -15.40 -48.44
N LEU A 443 -3.78 -15.23 -48.85
CA LEU A 443 -4.24 -14.05 -49.57
C LEU A 443 -4.33 -12.80 -48.69
N ARG A 444 -4.84 -12.93 -47.46
CA ARG A 444 -5.22 -11.79 -46.61
C ARG A 444 -4.23 -11.48 -45.48
N LEU A 445 -3.28 -12.37 -45.19
CA LEU A 445 -2.25 -12.15 -44.18
C LEU A 445 -0.84 -12.28 -44.77
N PHE A 446 -0.48 -13.43 -45.36
CA PHE A 446 0.91 -13.68 -45.76
C PHE A 446 1.35 -12.77 -46.91
N THR A 447 0.53 -12.67 -47.96
CA THR A 447 0.83 -11.83 -49.11
C THR A 447 0.89 -10.34 -48.74
N PRO A 448 -0.04 -9.78 -47.94
CA PRO A 448 0.09 -8.41 -47.43
C PRO A 448 1.33 -8.16 -46.57
N LEU A 449 1.72 -9.08 -45.69
CA LEU A 449 2.95 -8.95 -44.88
C LEU A 449 4.21 -8.90 -45.76
N LEU A 450 4.27 -9.76 -46.79
CA LEU A 450 5.36 -9.74 -47.77
C LEU A 450 5.38 -8.44 -48.59
N ASN A 451 4.23 -7.98 -49.07
CA ASN A 451 4.13 -6.76 -49.87
C ASN A 451 4.48 -5.50 -49.06
N SER A 452 4.16 -5.49 -47.77
CA SER A 452 4.47 -4.40 -46.84
C SER A 452 5.89 -4.46 -46.28
N ASN A 453 6.70 -5.45 -46.67
CA ASN A 453 8.06 -5.64 -46.16
C ASN A 453 8.12 -5.75 -44.62
N ASN A 454 7.12 -6.41 -44.04
CA ASN A 454 6.98 -6.54 -42.59
C ASN A 454 7.91 -7.65 -42.08
N VAL A 455 9.09 -7.27 -41.58
CA VAL A 455 10.13 -8.20 -41.12
C VAL A 455 9.61 -9.13 -40.02
N ASP A 456 8.99 -8.58 -38.97
CA ASP A 456 8.46 -9.37 -37.85
C ASP A 456 7.39 -10.35 -38.32
N GLY A 457 6.50 -9.91 -39.22
CA GLY A 457 5.48 -10.77 -39.81
C GLY A 457 6.07 -11.88 -40.68
N LEU A 458 7.16 -11.62 -41.40
CA LEU A 458 7.86 -12.64 -42.19
C LEU A 458 8.60 -13.63 -41.29
N ASN A 459 9.25 -13.18 -40.21
CA ASN A 459 9.82 -14.05 -39.17
C ASN A 459 8.74 -14.96 -38.58
N TRP A 460 7.59 -14.40 -38.21
CA TRP A 460 6.47 -15.18 -37.68
C TRP A 460 5.91 -16.19 -38.70
N ILE A 461 5.82 -15.83 -40.00
CA ILE A 461 5.44 -16.77 -41.07
C ILE A 461 6.46 -17.91 -41.20
N TYR A 462 7.75 -17.58 -41.15
CA TYR A 462 8.83 -18.56 -41.18
C TYR A 462 8.69 -19.56 -40.03
N GLU A 463 8.55 -19.10 -38.79
CA GLU A 463 8.36 -19.96 -37.61
C GLU A 463 7.10 -20.84 -37.73
N LEU A 464 5.99 -20.26 -38.16
CA LEU A 464 4.74 -21.00 -38.38
C LEU A 464 4.92 -22.17 -39.36
N LEU A 465 5.60 -21.93 -40.48
CA LEU A 465 5.79 -22.90 -41.54
C LEU A 465 6.90 -23.90 -41.23
N ASP A 466 7.96 -23.50 -40.55
CA ASP A 466 9.04 -24.39 -40.13
C ASP A 466 8.51 -25.47 -39.16
N GLU A 467 7.67 -25.06 -38.21
CA GLU A 467 7.01 -25.98 -37.31
C GLU A 467 5.88 -26.78 -37.97
N ASN A 468 5.29 -26.26 -39.06
CA ASN A 468 4.18 -26.90 -39.77
C ASN A 468 4.40 -26.96 -41.30
N PRO A 469 5.40 -27.70 -41.80
CA PRO A 469 5.79 -27.66 -43.22
C PRO A 469 4.67 -28.09 -44.18
N THR A 470 3.77 -28.95 -43.72
CA THR A 470 2.64 -29.45 -44.51
C THR A 470 1.47 -28.47 -44.62
N LEU A 471 1.50 -27.34 -43.91
CA LEU A 471 0.38 -26.39 -43.82
C LEU A 471 -0.07 -25.91 -45.22
N LEU A 472 0.89 -25.61 -46.09
CA LEU A 472 0.64 -25.17 -47.47
C LEU A 472 0.80 -26.29 -48.51
N ALA A 473 1.46 -27.41 -48.17
CA ALA A 473 1.73 -28.52 -49.10
C ALA A 473 0.43 -29.13 -49.67
N THR A 474 -0.61 -29.21 -48.85
CA THR A 474 -1.94 -29.70 -49.26
C THR A 474 -2.65 -28.80 -50.30
N TYR A 475 -2.09 -27.62 -50.59
CA TYR A 475 -2.70 -26.57 -51.40
C TYR A 475 -1.75 -26.02 -52.47
N SER A 476 -0.67 -26.72 -52.79
CA SER A 476 0.35 -26.29 -53.76
C SER A 476 -0.20 -25.96 -55.15
N GLU A 477 -1.35 -26.52 -55.51
CA GLU A 477 -2.03 -26.30 -56.80
C GLU A 477 -3.03 -25.12 -56.80
N LYS A 478 -3.17 -24.40 -55.67
CA LYS A 478 -4.04 -23.22 -55.59
C LYS A 478 -3.32 -21.97 -56.09
N ASP A 479 -4.02 -21.16 -56.88
CA ASP A 479 -3.49 -19.94 -57.51
C ASP A 479 -2.91 -18.98 -56.48
N GLU A 480 -3.50 -18.87 -55.28
CA GLU A 480 -3.04 -17.98 -54.21
C GLU A 480 -1.69 -18.43 -53.62
N VAL A 481 -1.49 -19.74 -53.44
CA VAL A 481 -0.23 -20.30 -52.94
C VAL A 481 0.87 -20.15 -54.00
N TYR A 482 0.51 -20.34 -55.28
CA TYR A 482 1.42 -20.11 -56.39
C TYR A 482 1.83 -18.63 -56.53
N ASP A 483 0.88 -17.70 -56.39
CA ASP A 483 1.15 -16.25 -56.40
C ASP A 483 2.09 -15.87 -55.25
N PHE A 484 1.82 -16.37 -54.03
CA PHE A 484 2.68 -16.13 -52.87
C PHE A 484 4.11 -16.65 -53.09
N LYS A 485 4.29 -17.88 -53.59
CA LYS A 485 5.60 -18.43 -53.96
C LYS A 485 6.33 -17.59 -55.00
N THR A 486 5.60 -17.11 -56.01
CA THR A 486 6.18 -16.27 -57.08
C THR A 486 6.65 -14.93 -56.52
N ARG A 487 5.89 -14.33 -55.59
CA ARG A 487 6.27 -13.09 -54.91
C ARG A 487 7.48 -13.29 -53.99
N LEU A 488 7.52 -14.38 -53.22
CA LEU A 488 8.68 -14.73 -52.39
C LEU A 488 9.93 -14.87 -53.24
N LYS A 489 9.85 -15.60 -54.35
CA LYS A 489 10.96 -15.72 -55.30
C LYS A 489 11.39 -14.37 -55.86
N SER A 490 10.44 -13.51 -56.24
CA SER A 490 10.76 -12.16 -56.71
C SER A 490 11.43 -11.29 -55.65
N LYS A 491 11.17 -11.54 -54.36
CA LYS A 491 11.82 -10.84 -53.23
C LYS A 491 13.19 -11.42 -52.91
N ALA A 492 13.35 -12.74 -52.98
CA ALA A 492 14.62 -13.45 -52.85
C ALA A 492 15.61 -13.08 -53.97
N ASP A 493 15.13 -13.02 -55.22
CA ASP A 493 15.95 -12.70 -56.39
C ASP A 493 16.25 -11.18 -56.52
N ALA A 494 15.71 -10.33 -55.62
CA ALA A 494 15.89 -8.88 -55.70
C ALA A 494 17.26 -8.45 -55.15
N GLU A 495 17.98 -7.60 -55.90
CA GLU A 495 19.16 -6.91 -55.36
C GLU A 495 18.74 -5.95 -54.24
N GLU A 496 19.57 -5.84 -53.19
CA GLU A 496 19.37 -4.87 -52.09
C GLU A 496 19.07 -3.48 -52.68
N SER A 497 17.88 -2.99 -52.37
CA SER A 497 17.36 -1.73 -52.90
C SER A 497 16.81 -0.89 -51.76
N SER A 498 16.55 0.39 -52.01
CA SER A 498 16.06 1.33 -50.98
C SER A 498 14.79 0.87 -50.25
N ASN A 499 14.07 -0.12 -50.80
CA ASN A 499 12.79 -0.62 -50.27
C ASN A 499 12.82 -2.11 -49.87
N THR A 500 13.95 -2.83 -49.97
CA THR A 500 14.03 -4.26 -49.56
C THR A 500 15.35 -4.47 -48.83
N SER A 501 15.28 -4.81 -47.53
CA SER A 501 16.46 -5.10 -46.70
C SER A 501 16.99 -6.51 -46.94
N ALA A 502 18.26 -6.74 -46.63
CA ALA A 502 18.90 -8.07 -46.67
C ALA A 502 18.09 -9.12 -45.88
N GLU A 503 17.59 -8.72 -44.72
CA GLU A 503 16.78 -9.60 -43.84
C GLU A 503 15.49 -10.07 -44.51
N ILE A 504 14.83 -9.23 -45.31
CA ILE A 504 13.63 -9.64 -46.06
C ILE A 504 13.98 -10.64 -47.16
N VAL A 505 15.14 -10.47 -47.81
CA VAL A 505 15.63 -11.41 -48.84
C VAL A 505 15.90 -12.77 -48.19
N GLU A 506 16.65 -12.80 -47.09
CA GLU A 506 16.97 -14.02 -46.34
C GLU A 506 15.71 -14.74 -45.85
N LEU A 507 14.75 -14.03 -45.27
CA LEU A 507 13.48 -14.62 -44.83
C LEU A 507 12.64 -15.13 -45.99
N SER A 508 12.62 -14.40 -47.11
CA SER A 508 11.88 -14.85 -48.30
C SER A 508 12.46 -16.15 -48.87
N GLU A 509 13.79 -16.29 -48.90
CA GLU A 509 14.47 -17.52 -49.27
C GLU A 509 14.18 -18.66 -48.30
N ALA A 510 14.28 -18.40 -47.00
CA ALA A 510 14.04 -19.40 -45.95
C ALA A 510 12.61 -19.94 -46.01
N ILE A 511 11.61 -19.06 -46.12
CA ILE A 511 10.20 -19.45 -46.27
C ILE A 511 10.01 -20.24 -47.58
N LEU A 512 10.59 -19.79 -48.69
CA LEU A 512 10.47 -20.46 -49.98
C LEU A 512 11.03 -21.89 -49.94
N ASN A 513 12.13 -22.11 -49.22
CA ASN A 513 12.73 -23.44 -49.04
C ASN A 513 11.84 -24.40 -48.24
N ILE A 514 11.07 -23.90 -47.27
CA ILE A 514 10.15 -24.74 -46.48
C ILE A 514 8.96 -25.20 -47.34
N ILE A 515 8.45 -24.33 -48.20
CA ILE A 515 7.19 -24.56 -48.92
C ILE A 515 7.37 -25.12 -50.34
N SER A 516 8.60 -25.22 -50.82
CA SER A 516 8.95 -25.81 -52.13
C SER A 516 9.00 -27.32 -52.06
#